data_AF-A0A6J6S788-F1
#
_entry.id   AF-A0A6J6S788-F1
#
_cell.length_a   1.000
_cell.length_b   1.000
_cell.length_c   1.000
_cell.angle_alpha   90.00
_cell.angle_beta   90.00
_cell.angle_gamma   90.00
#
_symmetry.space_group_name_H-M   'P 1'
#
loop_
_entity.id
_entity.type
_entity.pdbx_description
1 polymer ?
#
loop_
_entity_poly.entity_id
_entity_poly.type
_entity_poly.pdbx_seq_one_letter_code
_entity_poly.pdbx_strand_id
1 'polypeptide(L)'
;MAENLGVTKLHRVDADYVKEKSGFSIGGVSPVGWISPATILIDEALNDYDVVWAAAGHPHSVYPTTFAELLDCTGARPMVVGD
;
A
#
# COMPACT_ATOMS: atom_id res chain seq x y z
N MET A 1 10.45 -9.13 4.32
CA MET A 1 10.26 -7.88 3.54
C MET A 1 11.57 -7.21 3.07
N ALA A 2 12.48 -6.76 3.95
CA ALA A 2 13.72 -6.07 3.55
C ALA A 2 14.65 -6.95 2.67
N GLU A 3 14.83 -8.21 3.06
CA GLU A 3 15.62 -9.20 2.31
C GLU A 3 15.04 -9.46 0.91
N ASN A 4 13.71 -9.60 0.80
CA ASN A 4 13.02 -9.79 -0.48
C ASN A 4 13.18 -8.58 -1.44
N LEU A 5 13.45 -7.41 -0.89
CA LEU A 5 13.76 -6.18 -1.63
C LEU A 5 15.26 -6.00 -1.91
N GLY A 6 16.12 -6.88 -1.40
CA GLY A 6 17.58 -6.75 -1.51
C GLY A 6 18.17 -5.58 -0.72
N VAL A 7 17.47 -5.09 0.31
CA VAL A 7 17.93 -3.98 1.15
C VAL A 7 18.28 -4.45 2.55
N THR A 8 19.25 -3.80 3.20
CA THR A 8 19.76 -4.22 4.51
C THR A 8 18.82 -3.90 5.66
N LYS A 9 18.00 -2.83 5.55
CA LYS A 9 16.98 -2.50 6.55
C LYS A 9 15.87 -1.62 5.97
N LEU A 10 14.71 -1.69 6.60
CA LEU A 10 13.58 -0.78 6.40
C LEU A 10 13.31 -0.02 7.69
N HIS A 11 12.86 1.22 7.57
CA HIS A 11 12.45 2.05 8.70
C HIS A 11 10.99 2.42 8.59
N ARG A 12 10.30 2.48 9.73
CA ARG A 12 8.98 3.14 9.80
C ARG A 12 9.20 4.64 9.69
N VAL A 13 8.38 5.27 8.86
CA VAL A 13 8.37 6.71 8.64
C VAL A 13 7.38 7.38 9.59
N ASP A 14 7.57 8.66 9.86
CA ASP A 14 6.65 9.46 10.67
C ASP A 14 5.47 10.01 9.85
N ALA A 15 4.53 10.68 10.54
CA ALA A 15 3.32 11.22 9.94
C ALA A 15 3.58 12.32 8.91
N ASP A 16 4.60 13.14 9.15
CA ASP A 16 4.94 14.26 8.27
C ASP A 16 5.50 13.72 6.95
N TYR A 17 6.37 12.72 7.02
CA TYR A 17 6.88 12.03 5.83
C TYR A 17 5.77 11.35 5.03
N VAL A 18 4.85 10.64 5.70
CA VAL A 18 3.71 10.00 5.03
C VAL A 18 2.89 11.03 4.26
N LYS A 19 2.57 12.17 4.90
CA LYS A 19 1.79 13.24 4.28
C LYS A 19 2.54 13.90 3.13
N GLU A 20 3.83 14.15 3.29
CA GLU A 20 4.69 14.76 2.26
C GLU A 20 4.82 13.88 1.01
N LYS A 21 4.95 12.56 1.17
CA LYS A 21 5.15 11.65 0.02
C LYS A 21 3.86 11.19 -0.61
N SER A 22 2.86 10.84 0.21
CA SER A 22 1.61 10.28 -0.30
C SER A 22 0.56 11.35 -0.59
N GLY A 23 0.59 12.49 0.10
CA GLY A 23 -0.49 13.47 0.09
C GLY A 23 -1.64 13.12 1.06
N PHE A 24 -1.58 11.96 1.72
CA PHE A 24 -2.60 11.48 2.65
C PHE A 24 -2.11 11.54 4.10
N SER A 25 -3.06 11.70 5.03
CA SER A 25 -2.78 11.58 6.47
C SER A 25 -2.78 10.12 6.91
N ILE A 26 -1.99 9.79 7.95
CA ILE A 26 -2.06 8.49 8.62
C ILE A 26 -3.51 8.16 9.00
N GLY A 27 -3.89 6.88 8.81
CA GLY A 27 -5.23 6.37 9.06
C GLY A 27 -6.14 6.38 7.82
N GLY A 28 -5.75 7.06 6.74
CA GLY A 28 -6.50 7.10 5.48
C GLY A 28 -5.62 7.04 4.24
N VAL A 29 -4.40 6.50 4.34
CA VAL A 29 -3.45 6.46 3.22
C VAL A 29 -3.96 5.53 2.12
N SER A 30 -4.40 6.10 1.01
CA SER A 30 -4.85 5.33 -0.15
C SER A 30 -3.68 4.60 -0.81
N PRO A 31 -3.88 3.37 -1.36
CA PRO A 31 -2.84 2.68 -2.12
C PRO A 31 -2.59 3.35 -3.49
N VAL A 32 -3.51 4.17 -3.97
CA VAL A 32 -3.44 4.89 -5.26
C VAL A 32 -3.47 6.42 -5.06
N GLY A 33 -3.02 7.16 -6.08
CA GLY A 33 -3.12 8.62 -6.10
C GLY A 33 -2.06 9.35 -5.27
N TRP A 34 -0.92 8.70 -5.01
CA TRP A 34 0.19 9.36 -4.32
C TRP A 34 0.76 10.50 -5.17
N ILE A 35 1.15 11.58 -4.51
CA ILE A 35 1.76 12.75 -5.16
C ILE A 35 3.23 12.55 -5.53
N SER A 36 3.87 11.52 -4.98
CA SER A 36 5.23 11.08 -5.29
C SER A 36 5.23 9.62 -5.74
N PRO A 37 6.17 9.21 -6.64
CA PRO A 37 6.32 7.82 -7.00
C PRO A 37 6.74 6.98 -5.77
N ALA A 38 6.21 5.77 -5.68
CA ALA A 38 6.51 4.82 -4.62
C ALA A 38 6.74 3.42 -5.17
N THR A 39 7.62 2.65 -4.53
CA THR A 39 7.65 1.20 -4.71
C THR A 39 6.55 0.60 -3.86
N ILE A 40 5.54 0.01 -4.50
CA ILE A 40 4.38 -0.54 -3.81
C ILE A 40 4.49 -2.06 -3.82
N LEU A 41 4.27 -2.65 -2.64
CA LEU A 41 4.21 -4.08 -2.43
C LEU A 41 2.82 -4.42 -1.94
N ILE A 42 2.24 -5.49 -2.49
CA ILE A 42 0.93 -6.00 -2.08
C ILE A 42 1.12 -7.44 -1.60
N ASP A 43 0.52 -7.76 -0.45
CA ASP A 43 0.58 -9.10 0.12
C ASP A 43 -0.18 -10.09 -0.77
N GLU A 44 0.47 -11.20 -1.10
CA GLU A 44 -0.11 -12.29 -1.89
C GLU A 44 -1.32 -12.91 -1.18
N ALA A 45 -1.36 -12.87 0.16
CA ALA A 45 -2.50 -13.36 0.94
C ALA A 45 -3.82 -12.63 0.64
N LEU A 46 -3.78 -11.41 0.09
CA LEU A 46 -4.99 -10.69 -0.32
C LEU A 46 -5.69 -11.35 -1.51
N ASN A 47 -5.00 -12.19 -2.28
CA ASN A 47 -5.57 -12.92 -3.42
C ASN A 47 -6.51 -14.05 -2.99
N ASP A 48 -6.52 -14.43 -1.71
CA ASP A 48 -7.44 -15.44 -1.16
C ASP A 48 -8.87 -14.90 -0.96
N TYR A 49 -9.08 -13.59 -1.17
CA TYR A 49 -10.35 -12.91 -0.98
C TYR A 49 -10.90 -12.36 -2.30
N ASP A 50 -12.18 -12.63 -2.56
CA ASP A 50 -12.88 -12.06 -3.72
C ASP A 50 -12.94 -10.52 -3.68
N VAL A 51 -13.04 -9.96 -2.47
CA VAL A 51 -13.12 -8.52 -2.23
C VAL A 51 -12.17 -8.13 -1.11
N VAL A 52 -11.38 -7.09 -1.36
CA VAL A 52 -10.52 -6.42 -0.38
C VAL A 52 -10.96 -4.97 -0.21
N TRP A 53 -10.75 -4.41 0.98
CA TRP A 53 -11.16 -3.05 1.31
C TRP A 53 -9.93 -2.16 1.50
N ALA A 54 -9.73 -1.21 0.60
CA ALA A 54 -8.62 -0.28 0.61
C ALA A 54 -9.06 1.10 1.14
N ALA A 55 -8.14 1.84 1.77
CA ALA A 55 -8.41 3.20 2.22
C ALA A 55 -8.62 4.15 1.03
N ALA A 56 -9.58 5.06 1.13
CA ALA A 56 -9.98 5.97 0.04
C ALA A 56 -9.43 7.41 0.21
N GLY A 57 -8.34 7.60 0.96
CA GLY A 57 -7.75 8.92 1.20
C GLY A 57 -8.27 9.66 2.45
N HIS A 58 -9.17 9.05 3.22
CA HIS A 58 -9.75 9.62 4.43
C HIS A 58 -9.91 8.57 5.54
N PRO A 59 -9.72 8.90 6.83
CA PRO A 59 -9.78 7.94 7.94
C PRO A 59 -11.10 7.18 8.10
N HIS A 60 -12.18 7.67 7.49
CA HIS A 60 -13.52 7.08 7.55
C HIS A 60 -14.04 6.66 6.17
N SER A 61 -13.15 6.50 5.18
CA SER A 61 -13.54 6.12 3.83
C SER A 61 -12.67 5.00 3.32
N VAL A 62 -13.34 3.93 2.91
CA VAL A 62 -12.76 2.75 2.27
C VAL A 62 -13.57 2.44 1.02
N TYR A 63 -12.94 1.75 0.06
CA TYR A 63 -13.61 1.26 -1.14
C TYR A 63 -13.34 -0.23 -1.34
N PRO A 64 -14.32 -0.99 -1.86
CA PRO A 64 -14.12 -2.38 -2.22
C PRO A 64 -13.35 -2.44 -3.55
N THR A 65 -12.45 -3.40 -3.67
CA THR A 65 -11.70 -3.70 -4.88
C THR A 65 -11.23 -5.16 -4.84
N THR A 66 -10.51 -5.61 -5.85
CA THR A 66 -9.92 -6.95 -5.90
C THR A 66 -8.39 -6.87 -5.85
N PHE A 67 -7.74 -7.98 -5.52
CA PHE A 67 -6.28 -8.08 -5.59
C PHE A 67 -5.74 -7.72 -6.98
N ALA A 68 -6.42 -8.20 -8.05
CA ALA A 68 -6.02 -7.93 -9.42
C ALA A 68 -6.16 -6.45 -9.80
N GLU A 69 -7.25 -5.80 -9.39
CA GLU A 69 -7.46 -4.36 -9.63
C GLU A 69 -6.42 -3.51 -8.89
N LEU A 70 -6.06 -3.88 -7.66
CA LEU A 70 -5.01 -3.18 -6.93
C LEU A 70 -3.68 -3.27 -7.68
N LEU A 71 -3.28 -4.46 -8.13
CA LEU A 71 -2.05 -4.64 -8.90
C LEU A 71 -2.02 -3.77 -10.16
N ASP A 72 -3.13 -3.75 -10.91
CA ASP A 72 -3.26 -2.95 -12.14
C ASP A 72 -3.20 -1.45 -11.86
N CYS A 73 -3.94 -0.97 -10.86
CA CYS A 73 -4.02 0.45 -10.54
C CYS A 73 -2.75 1.01 -9.91
N THR A 74 -2.03 0.20 -9.12
CA THR A 74 -0.85 0.67 -8.37
C THR A 74 0.47 0.32 -9.05
N GLY A 75 0.48 -0.59 -10.03
CA GLY A 75 1.71 -1.17 -10.56
C GLY A 75 2.55 -1.89 -9.50
N ALA A 76 1.89 -2.43 -8.47
CA ALA A 76 2.57 -3.01 -7.34
C ALA A 76 3.20 -4.35 -7.68
N ARG A 77 4.23 -4.71 -6.91
CA ARG A 77 4.80 -6.05 -6.94
C ARG A 77 4.14 -6.92 -5.87
N PRO A 78 3.52 -8.07 -6.24
CA PRO A 78 3.04 -9.03 -5.26
C PRO A 78 4.23 -9.65 -4.51
N MET A 79 4.09 -9.78 -3.20
CA MET A 79 5.12 -10.35 -2.34
C MET A 79 4.57 -10.73 -0.98
N VAL A 80 4.98 -11.88 -0.44
CA VAL A 80 4.74 -12.23 0.97
C VAL A 80 5.41 -11.19 1.89
N VAL A 81 4.59 -10.46 2.66
CA VAL A 81 5.04 -9.37 3.57
C VAL A 81 4.85 -9.68 5.05
N GLY A 82 4.09 -10.71 5.41
CA GLY A 82 3.98 -11.28 6.77
C GLY A 82 4.56 -12.69 6.89
N ASP A 83 4.62 -13.22 8.11
CA ASP A 83 4.90 -14.64 8.42
C ASP A 83 3.59 -15.44 8.54
#